data_AF-A0A373AY31-F1
#
_entry.id   AF-A0A373AY31-F1
#
_cell.length_a   1.000
_cell.length_b   1.000
_cell.length_c   1.000
_cell.angle_alpha   90.00
_cell.angle_beta   90.00
_cell.angle_gamma   90.00
#
_symmetry.space_group_name_H-M   'P 1'
#
loop_
_entity.id
_entity.type
_entity.pdbx_description
1 polymer ?
#
loop_
_entity_poly.entity_id
_entity_poly.type
_entity_poly.pdbx_seq_one_letter_code
_entity_poly.pdbx_strand_id
1 'polypeptide(L)'
;MNEALILSQLSQFPPWHLQGEAFILNYWISPQFIRQYKAFRIAPSPIGRVVQVMLVRYHQSPVGPYDELLLLDHPLLSKRRLSSIPKIYVSTQISVEHGQHLWGIPKEFAQFDWHTQHETTQCQLSTQNQTLRLTLTQCKKARPFYINSHHIPRSMLKIQQAWQGQRYEFSPQFRAKLIKLKKFEWENHTTLFPDFGQAKALQSFYVPSFQLVFPEAKVRVK
;
A
#
# COMPACT_ATOMS: atom_id res chain seq x y z
N MET A 1 24.39 2.62 -20.21
CA MET A 1 24.90 1.25 -19.94
C MET A 1 24.12 0.49 -18.84
N ASN A 2 23.33 1.14 -17.96
CA ASN A 2 22.62 0.45 -16.86
C ASN A 2 21.19 -0.02 -17.15
N GLU A 3 20.37 0.68 -17.94
CA GLU A 3 18.96 0.28 -18.15
C GLU A 3 18.82 -1.06 -18.86
N ALA A 4 19.65 -1.34 -19.87
CA ALA A 4 19.62 -2.62 -20.60
C ALA A 4 19.98 -3.82 -19.72
N LEU A 5 20.85 -3.63 -18.71
CA LEU A 5 21.27 -4.67 -17.77
C LEU A 5 20.24 -4.91 -16.66
N ILE A 6 19.46 -3.88 -16.30
CA ILE A 6 18.36 -3.99 -15.34
C ILE A 6 17.12 -4.59 -16.01
N LEU A 7 16.83 -4.22 -17.26
CA LEU A 7 15.78 -4.85 -18.05
C LEU A 7 16.07 -6.34 -18.31
N SER A 8 17.34 -6.74 -18.42
CA SER A 8 17.71 -8.17 -18.51
C SER A 8 17.57 -8.94 -17.19
N GLN A 9 17.31 -8.27 -16.06
CA GLN A 9 17.03 -8.90 -14.76
C GLN A 9 15.53 -9.03 -14.46
N LEU A 10 14.67 -8.32 -15.18
CA LEU A 10 13.22 -8.47 -15.06
C LEU A 10 12.79 -9.77 -15.74
N SER A 11 12.26 -10.72 -14.95
CA SER A 11 11.85 -12.04 -15.45
C SER A 11 10.33 -12.20 -15.52
N GLN A 12 9.57 -11.32 -14.86
CA GLN A 12 8.12 -11.44 -14.72
C GLN A 12 7.41 -10.19 -15.18
N PHE A 13 6.72 -10.28 -16.31
CA PHE A 13 5.98 -9.15 -16.90
C PHE A 13 4.51 -9.12 -16.47
N PRO A 14 3.85 -7.96 -16.52
CA PRO A 14 2.42 -7.85 -16.26
C PRO A 14 1.58 -8.63 -17.30
N PRO A 15 0.33 -9.00 -16.98
CA PRO A 15 -0.36 -8.74 -15.72
C PRO A 15 0.13 -9.64 -14.58
N TRP A 16 0.34 -9.05 -13.40
CA TRP A 16 0.66 -9.80 -12.20
C TRP A 16 -0.61 -10.25 -11.48
N HIS A 17 -0.71 -11.55 -11.23
CA HIS A 17 -1.78 -12.14 -10.44
C HIS A 17 -1.28 -12.42 -9.02
N LEU A 18 -1.93 -11.79 -8.05
CA LEU A 18 -1.51 -11.72 -6.67
C LEU A 18 -2.62 -12.26 -5.77
N GLN A 19 -2.23 -13.05 -4.77
CA GLN A 19 -3.17 -13.57 -3.76
C GLN A 19 -2.55 -13.50 -2.38
N GLY A 20 -3.37 -13.21 -1.37
CA GLY A 20 -2.88 -13.07 -0.01
C GLY A 20 -3.94 -12.61 0.97
N GLU A 21 -3.46 -12.14 2.11
CA GLU A 21 -4.25 -11.48 3.15
C GLU A 21 -3.77 -10.06 3.40
N ALA A 22 -4.64 -9.21 3.93
CA ALA A 22 -4.29 -7.81 4.17
C ALA A 22 -5.03 -7.21 5.36
N PHE A 23 -4.50 -6.11 5.86
CA PHE A 23 -5.18 -5.17 6.73
C PHE A 23 -5.28 -3.83 6.00
N ILE A 24 -6.49 -3.29 5.90
CA ILE A 24 -6.77 -1.98 5.29
C ILE A 24 -7.15 -1.04 6.42
N LEU A 25 -6.25 -0.10 6.72
CA LEU A 25 -6.41 0.91 7.76
C LEU A 25 -6.80 2.24 7.11
N ASN A 26 -8.02 2.70 7.37
CA ASN A 26 -8.55 3.94 6.82
C ASN A 26 -8.33 5.08 7.82
N TYR A 27 -7.85 6.22 7.33
CA TYR A 27 -7.60 7.40 8.16
C TYR A 27 -8.18 8.66 7.53
N TRP A 28 -8.67 9.56 8.38
CA TRP A 28 -8.83 10.97 8.05
C TRP A 28 -7.62 11.74 8.59
N ILE A 29 -6.88 12.38 7.70
CA ILE A 29 -5.72 13.21 8.06
C ILE A 29 -6.07 14.70 7.96
N SER A 30 -5.64 15.48 8.95
CA SER A 30 -5.89 16.92 9.01
C SER A 30 -4.92 17.72 8.12
N PRO A 31 -5.23 18.98 7.80
CA PRO A 31 -4.27 19.87 7.11
C PRO A 31 -2.94 20.01 7.87
N GLN A 32 -2.98 20.01 9.21
CA GLN A 32 -1.78 20.04 10.04
C GLN A 32 -0.93 18.78 9.87
N PHE A 33 -1.57 17.60 9.88
CA PHE A 33 -0.90 16.32 9.63
C PHE A 33 -0.20 16.32 8.26
N ILE A 34 -0.89 16.77 7.22
CA ILE A 34 -0.32 16.86 5.87
C ILE A 34 0.90 17.79 5.83
N ARG A 35 0.85 18.95 6.52
CA ARG A 35 1.99 19.87 6.60
C ARG A 35 3.18 19.29 7.36
N GLN A 36 2.93 18.62 8.48
CA GLN A 36 3.95 17.96 9.30
C GLN A 36 4.67 16.87 8.50
N TYR A 37 3.93 16.06 7.76
CA TYR A 37 4.46 14.95 6.96
C TYR A 37 4.64 15.30 5.47
N LYS A 38 4.97 16.56 5.15
CA LYS A 38 5.11 17.05 3.75
C LYS A 38 6.10 16.25 2.90
N ALA A 39 7.10 15.62 3.52
CA ALA A 39 8.10 14.79 2.87
C ALA A 39 7.48 13.60 2.11
N PHE A 40 6.34 13.09 2.60
CA PHE A 40 5.60 11.99 1.96
C PHE A 40 4.73 12.46 0.78
N ARG A 41 4.71 13.76 0.43
CA ARG A 41 4.05 14.30 -0.77
C ARG A 41 2.57 13.93 -0.94
N ILE A 42 1.88 13.68 0.18
CA ILE A 42 0.43 13.52 0.22
C ILE A 42 -0.21 14.79 -0.33
N ALA A 43 -1.26 14.65 -1.14
CA ALA A 43 -1.93 15.78 -1.75
C ALA A 43 -2.47 16.77 -0.70
N PRO A 44 -2.15 18.08 -0.81
CA PRO A 44 -2.61 19.08 0.14
C PRO A 44 -4.13 19.17 0.14
N SER A 45 -4.73 19.29 1.32
CA SER A 45 -6.16 19.51 1.50
C SER A 45 -6.42 20.53 2.63
N PRO A 46 -7.19 21.59 2.38
CA PRO A 46 -7.51 22.60 3.41
C PRO A 46 -8.48 22.10 4.48
N ILE A 47 -9.26 21.05 4.19
CA ILE A 47 -10.23 20.45 5.12
C ILE A 47 -9.75 19.10 5.69
N GLY A 48 -8.61 18.61 5.24
CA GLY A 48 -8.17 17.22 5.47
C GLY A 48 -8.67 16.26 4.39
N ARG A 49 -8.25 15.01 4.45
CA ARG A 49 -8.59 14.00 3.42
C ARG A 49 -8.51 12.59 3.96
N VAL A 50 -9.10 11.66 3.22
CA VAL A 50 -8.97 10.22 3.50
C VAL A 50 -7.70 9.68 2.84
N VAL A 51 -6.96 8.86 3.59
CA VAL A 51 -5.85 8.04 3.09
C VAL A 51 -6.01 6.61 3.61
N GLN A 52 -5.34 5.68 2.97
CA GLN A 52 -5.30 4.28 3.37
C GLN A 52 -3.87 3.86 3.67
N VAL A 53 -3.69 3.13 4.77
CA VAL A 53 -2.49 2.34 5.00
C VAL A 53 -2.87 0.89 4.82
N MET A 54 -2.14 0.15 3.98
CA MET A 54 -2.39 -1.27 3.76
C MET A 54 -1.15 -2.05 4.17
N LEU A 55 -1.36 -3.03 5.04
CA LEU A 55 -0.37 -4.04 5.41
C LEU A 55 -0.80 -5.35 4.77
N VAL A 56 0.02 -5.90 3.88
CA VAL A 56 -0.35 -7.00 2.98
C VAL A 56 0.67 -8.11 3.10
N ARG A 57 0.20 -9.35 3.13
CA ARG A 57 1.02 -10.55 2.98
C ARG A 57 0.57 -11.30 1.74
N TYR A 58 1.38 -11.26 0.69
CA TYR A 58 1.15 -12.04 -0.52
C TYR A 58 1.66 -13.46 -0.30
N HIS A 59 0.73 -14.41 -0.36
CA HIS A 59 1.05 -15.84 -0.35
C HIS A 59 1.44 -16.34 -1.75
N GLN A 60 0.95 -15.67 -2.80
CA GLN A 60 1.27 -15.99 -4.18
C GLN A 60 1.48 -14.71 -5.00
N SER A 61 2.61 -14.67 -5.71
CA SER A 61 2.92 -13.67 -6.73
C SER A 61 3.82 -14.30 -7.81
N PRO A 62 3.98 -13.65 -8.98
CA PRO A 62 4.94 -14.08 -10.00
C PRO A 62 6.39 -14.16 -9.51
N VAL A 63 6.74 -13.43 -8.44
CA VAL A 63 8.09 -13.37 -7.86
C VAL A 63 8.19 -14.07 -6.50
N GLY A 64 7.22 -14.92 -6.17
CA GLY A 64 7.13 -15.62 -4.89
C GLY A 64 6.42 -14.83 -3.78
N PRO A 65 6.27 -15.41 -2.57
CA PRO A 65 5.63 -14.74 -1.44
C PRO A 65 6.42 -13.54 -0.95
N TYR A 66 5.73 -12.48 -0.53
CA TYR A 66 6.35 -11.30 0.08
C TYR A 66 5.31 -10.44 0.80
N ASP A 67 5.77 -9.48 1.59
CA ASP A 67 4.96 -8.59 2.41
C ASP A 67 5.06 -7.14 1.89
N GLU A 68 4.01 -6.35 2.10
CA GLU A 68 4.00 -4.93 1.79
C GLU A 68 3.40 -4.10 2.93
N LEU A 69 3.96 -2.93 3.19
CA LEU A 69 3.30 -1.85 3.94
C LEU A 69 3.27 -0.61 3.04
N LEU A 70 2.09 -0.13 2.68
CA LEU A 70 1.96 1.01 1.77
C LEU A 70 1.01 2.08 2.28
N LEU A 71 1.30 3.33 1.90
CA LEU A 71 0.40 4.47 2.02
C LEU A 71 -0.23 4.72 0.65
N LEU A 72 -1.55 4.68 0.58
CA LEU A 72 -2.34 5.05 -0.58
C LEU A 72 -3.00 6.41 -0.34
N ASP A 73 -2.62 7.40 -1.15
CA ASP A 73 -3.27 8.69 -1.22
C ASP A 73 -4.35 8.64 -2.32
N HIS A 74 -5.61 8.77 -1.91
CA HIS A 74 -6.79 8.74 -2.77
C HIS A 74 -6.83 9.92 -3.75
N PRO A 75 -7.66 9.89 -4.81
CA PRO A 75 -7.66 10.97 -5.80
C PRO A 75 -8.10 12.30 -5.18
N LEU A 76 -7.58 13.41 -5.71
CA LEU A 76 -8.04 14.76 -5.41
C LEU A 76 -8.70 15.35 -6.66
N LEU A 77 -10.02 15.19 -6.75
CA LEU A 77 -10.82 15.58 -7.92
C LEU A 77 -10.67 17.07 -8.26
N SER A 78 -10.66 17.95 -7.24
CA SER A 78 -10.52 19.40 -7.42
C SER A 78 -9.21 19.81 -8.11
N LYS A 79 -8.17 18.98 -8.01
CA LYS A 79 -6.86 19.21 -8.66
C LYS A 79 -6.58 18.21 -9.79
N ARG A 80 -7.58 17.45 -10.24
CA ARG A 80 -7.45 16.37 -11.25
C ARG A 80 -6.29 15.41 -10.94
N ARG A 81 -6.01 15.16 -9.66
CA ARG A 81 -4.95 14.26 -9.21
C ARG A 81 -5.54 12.86 -8.97
N LEU A 82 -4.93 11.86 -9.60
CA LEU A 82 -5.26 10.45 -9.43
C LEU A 82 -4.72 9.90 -8.11
N SER A 83 -5.10 8.67 -7.76
CA SER A 83 -4.49 7.98 -6.62
C SER A 83 -2.98 7.86 -6.81
N SER A 84 -2.22 7.91 -5.72
CA SER A 84 -0.77 7.71 -5.74
C SER A 84 -0.33 6.89 -4.54
N ILE A 85 0.80 6.20 -4.64
CA ILE A 85 1.42 5.44 -3.55
C ILE A 85 2.69 6.20 -3.15
N PRO A 86 2.64 7.11 -2.16
CA PRO A 86 3.78 7.96 -1.88
C PRO A 86 4.89 7.27 -1.10
N LYS A 87 4.57 6.17 -0.40
CA LYS A 87 5.52 5.37 0.37
C LYS A 87 5.06 3.92 0.42
N ILE A 88 6.01 3.01 0.24
CA ILE A 88 5.78 1.57 0.32
C ILE A 88 7.07 0.84 0.72
N TYR A 89 6.97 -0.08 1.66
CA TYR A 89 8.01 -1.04 2.01
C TYR A 89 7.62 -2.44 1.60
N VAL A 90 8.58 -3.24 1.15
CA VAL A 90 8.36 -4.64 0.75
C VAL A 90 9.46 -5.56 1.28
N SER A 91 9.13 -6.85 1.50
CA SER A 91 10.06 -7.82 2.10
C SER A 91 11.04 -8.50 1.14
N THR A 92 10.98 -8.23 -0.17
CA THR A 92 11.89 -8.82 -1.15
C THR A 92 12.44 -7.79 -2.14
N GLN A 93 13.75 -7.91 -2.43
CA GLN A 93 14.44 -7.02 -3.37
C GLN A 93 13.90 -7.16 -4.80
N ILE A 94 13.54 -8.38 -5.22
CA ILE A 94 12.92 -8.62 -6.53
C ILE A 94 11.61 -7.82 -6.70
N SER A 95 10.80 -7.71 -5.64
CA SER A 95 9.56 -6.91 -5.64
C SER A 95 9.86 -5.41 -5.74
N VAL A 96 10.94 -4.94 -5.10
CA VAL A 96 11.41 -3.55 -5.22
C VAL A 96 11.72 -3.23 -6.68
N GLU A 97 12.59 -4.01 -7.30
CA GLU A 97 13.08 -3.78 -8.66
C GLU A 97 11.93 -3.81 -9.67
N HIS A 98 11.09 -4.86 -9.65
CA HIS A 98 9.96 -4.94 -10.58
C HIS A 98 8.93 -3.83 -10.32
N GLY A 99 8.64 -3.48 -9.07
CA GLY A 99 7.70 -2.42 -8.71
C GLY A 99 8.12 -1.04 -9.25
N GLN A 100 9.40 -0.73 -9.12
CA GLN A 100 9.99 0.52 -9.60
C GLN A 100 10.00 0.58 -11.13
N HIS A 101 10.39 -0.49 -11.82
CA HIS A 101 10.54 -0.48 -13.28
C HIS A 101 9.22 -0.63 -14.04
N LEU A 102 8.31 -1.48 -13.58
CA LEU A 102 7.06 -1.77 -14.31
C LEU A 102 5.93 -0.79 -13.98
N TRP A 103 5.92 -0.20 -12.78
CA TRP A 103 4.83 0.66 -12.32
C TRP A 103 5.28 2.01 -11.74
N GLY A 104 6.58 2.28 -11.66
CA GLY A 104 7.10 3.50 -11.04
C GLY A 104 6.76 3.63 -9.55
N ILE A 105 6.50 2.51 -8.87
CA ILE A 105 6.17 2.53 -7.45
C ILE A 105 7.47 2.64 -6.65
N PRO A 106 7.60 3.61 -5.72
CA PRO A 106 8.82 3.86 -4.96
C PRO A 106 8.96 2.83 -3.82
N LYS A 107 9.00 1.55 -4.17
CA LYS A 107 9.20 0.45 -3.22
C LYS A 107 10.58 0.57 -2.61
N GLU A 108 10.65 0.33 -1.31
CA GLU A 108 11.89 0.24 -0.55
C GLU A 108 11.92 -1.09 0.20
N PHE A 109 13.10 -1.66 0.38
CA PHE A 109 13.24 -2.92 1.10
C PHE A 109 13.10 -2.70 2.62
N ALA A 110 12.40 -3.60 3.30
CA ALA A 110 12.38 -3.70 4.75
C ALA A 110 12.12 -5.15 5.17
N GLN A 111 12.54 -5.50 6.38
CA GLN A 111 12.23 -6.80 6.98
C GLN A 111 10.88 -6.74 7.69
N PHE A 112 10.10 -7.81 7.55
CA PHE A 112 8.80 -7.96 8.19
C PHE A 112 8.87 -9.17 9.11
N ASP A 113 8.52 -8.97 10.38
CA ASP A 113 8.37 -10.02 11.37
C ASP A 113 6.94 -10.01 11.88
N TRP A 114 6.31 -11.18 11.87
CA TRP A 114 4.90 -11.31 12.15
C TRP A 114 4.65 -12.32 13.25
N HIS A 115 3.85 -11.90 14.23
CA HIS A 115 3.45 -12.74 15.34
C HIS A 115 1.93 -12.68 15.51
N THR A 116 1.26 -13.81 15.32
CA THR A 116 -0.19 -13.91 15.49
C THR A 116 -0.51 -14.78 16.68
N GLN A 117 -1.26 -14.23 17.63
CA GLN A 117 -1.77 -14.94 18.79
C GLN A 117 -3.26 -14.66 18.96
N HIS A 118 -4.08 -15.71 18.87
CA HIS A 118 -5.55 -15.60 18.84
C HIS A 118 -6.02 -14.63 17.74
N GLU A 119 -6.77 -13.58 18.10
CA GLU A 119 -7.27 -12.58 17.16
C GLU A 119 -6.36 -11.36 17.03
N THR A 120 -5.17 -11.39 17.64
CA THR A 120 -4.20 -10.29 17.59
C THR A 120 -3.04 -10.68 16.70
N THR A 121 -2.80 -9.87 15.66
CA THR A 121 -1.64 -9.96 14.78
C THR A 121 -0.74 -8.77 15.04
N GLN A 122 0.53 -9.03 15.33
CA GLN A 122 1.57 -8.02 15.40
C GLN A 122 2.46 -8.14 14.17
N CYS A 123 2.80 -7.01 13.58
CA CYS A 123 3.78 -6.92 12.50
C CYS A 123 4.82 -5.88 12.88
N GLN A 124 6.08 -6.30 12.98
CA GLN A 124 7.22 -5.42 13.13
C GLN A 124 7.88 -5.24 11.75
N LEU A 125 8.07 -3.98 11.36
CA LEU A 125 8.82 -3.61 10.18
C LEU A 125 10.17 -3.06 10.62
N SER A 126 11.25 -3.58 10.06
CA SER A 126 12.62 -3.16 10.39
C SER A 126 13.38 -2.77 9.13
N THR A 127 13.99 -1.59 9.14
CA THR A 127 15.05 -1.19 8.19
C THR A 127 16.39 -1.22 8.91
N GLN A 128 17.49 -0.82 8.25
CA GLN A 128 18.83 -0.86 8.85
C GLN A 128 18.92 -0.13 10.21
N ASN A 129 18.20 0.98 10.38
CA ASN A 129 18.37 1.87 11.54
C ASN A 129 17.06 2.19 12.29
N GLN A 130 15.91 1.70 11.81
CA GLN A 130 14.60 2.12 12.33
C GLN A 130 13.62 0.96 12.31
N THR A 131 12.74 0.92 13.31
CA THR A 131 11.71 -0.11 13.47
C THR A 131 10.37 0.50 13.81
N LEU A 132 9.29 0.02 13.19
CA LEU A 132 7.92 0.34 13.59
C LEU A 132 7.15 -0.95 13.85
N ARG A 133 6.13 -0.89 14.71
CA ARG A 133 5.25 -2.02 15.00
C ARG A 133 3.80 -1.62 14.79
N LEU A 134 3.03 -2.51 14.18
CA LEU A 134 1.57 -2.46 14.18
C LEU A 134 1.03 -3.64 14.99
N THR A 135 0.11 -3.36 15.89
CA THR A 135 -0.70 -4.37 16.58
C THR A 135 -2.13 -4.26 16.07
N LEU A 136 -2.67 -5.35 15.53
CA LEU A 136 -3.98 -5.40 14.85
C LEU A 136 -4.84 -6.45 15.53
N THR A 137 -6.05 -6.08 15.97
CA THR A 137 -6.99 -7.01 16.60
C THR A 137 -8.22 -7.21 15.72
N GLN A 138 -8.49 -8.46 15.36
CA GLN A 138 -9.64 -8.89 14.58
C GLN A 138 -10.88 -9.08 15.46
N CYS A 139 -12.06 -9.07 14.83
CA CYS A 139 -13.31 -9.38 15.52
C CYS A 139 -13.56 -10.90 15.51
N LYS A 140 -13.72 -11.53 16.68
CA LYS A 140 -13.99 -12.99 16.82
C LYS A 140 -15.19 -13.50 16.00
N LYS A 141 -16.24 -12.67 15.82
CA LYS A 141 -17.53 -13.08 15.21
C LYS A 141 -18.01 -12.15 14.10
N ALA A 142 -17.10 -11.47 13.41
CA ALA A 142 -17.51 -10.59 12.31
C ALA A 142 -17.80 -11.41 11.04
N ARG A 143 -18.96 -11.16 10.43
CA ARG A 143 -19.33 -11.77 9.16
C ARG A 143 -18.54 -11.12 8.02
N PRO A 144 -17.89 -11.90 7.14
CA PRO A 144 -17.23 -11.34 5.98
C PRO A 144 -18.27 -10.82 4.99
N PHE A 145 -17.94 -9.73 4.29
CA PHE A 145 -18.69 -9.28 3.12
C PHE A 145 -17.79 -9.23 1.90
N TYR A 146 -18.36 -9.52 0.74
CA TYR A 146 -17.63 -9.57 -0.52
C TYR A 146 -17.56 -8.20 -1.16
N ILE A 147 -16.39 -7.85 -1.66
CA ILE A 147 -16.17 -6.65 -2.45
C ILE A 147 -15.32 -6.98 -3.67
N ASN A 148 -15.54 -6.25 -4.75
CA ASN A 148 -14.71 -6.34 -5.94
C ASN A 148 -14.51 -4.92 -6.51
N SER A 149 -13.58 -4.80 -7.45
CA SER A 149 -13.24 -3.52 -8.08
C SER A 149 -14.40 -2.81 -8.79
N HIS A 150 -15.44 -3.52 -9.22
CA HIS A 150 -16.60 -2.90 -9.87
C HIS A 150 -17.50 -2.13 -8.88
N HIS A 151 -17.40 -2.41 -7.58
CA HIS A 151 -18.09 -1.66 -6.53
C HIS A 151 -17.37 -0.36 -6.14
N ILE A 152 -16.15 -0.13 -6.65
CA ILE A 152 -15.33 1.05 -6.32
C ILE A 152 -15.30 2.01 -7.51
N PRO A 153 -15.43 3.33 -7.29
CA PRO A 153 -15.28 4.31 -8.36
C PRO A 153 -13.94 4.15 -9.09
N ARG A 154 -13.98 4.12 -10.43
CA ARG A 154 -12.78 3.96 -11.28
C ARG A 154 -11.67 4.98 -10.96
N SER A 155 -12.05 6.19 -10.55
CA SER A 155 -11.11 7.25 -10.16
C SER A 155 -10.27 6.91 -8.92
N MET A 156 -10.80 6.09 -7.99
CA MET A 156 -10.06 5.63 -6.81
C MET A 156 -9.08 4.50 -7.14
N LEU A 157 -9.43 3.66 -8.12
CA LEU A 157 -8.60 2.55 -8.57
C LEU A 157 -7.49 2.98 -9.54
N LYS A 158 -7.69 4.10 -10.25
CA LYS A 158 -6.70 4.60 -11.19
C LYS A 158 -5.55 5.26 -10.44
N ILE A 159 -4.39 4.63 -10.50
CA ILE A 159 -3.16 5.07 -9.85
C ILE A 159 -2.25 5.74 -10.89
N GLN A 160 -1.61 6.84 -10.49
CA GLN A 160 -0.56 7.48 -11.24
C GLN A 160 0.68 7.66 -10.37
N GLN A 161 1.83 7.25 -10.87
CA GLN A 161 3.12 7.40 -10.22
C GLN A 161 4.10 8.15 -11.12
N ALA A 162 5.02 8.89 -10.49
CA ALA A 162 6.13 9.54 -11.17
C ALA A 162 7.43 8.96 -10.64
N TRP A 163 8.25 8.41 -11.54
CA TRP A 163 9.49 7.74 -11.19
C TRP A 163 10.52 7.95 -12.28
N GLN A 164 11.73 8.41 -11.91
CA GLN A 164 12.86 8.65 -12.83
C GLN A 164 12.49 9.40 -14.12
N GLY A 165 11.72 10.48 -14.01
CA GLY A 165 11.31 11.30 -15.16
C GLY A 165 10.16 10.72 -16.01
N GLN A 166 9.67 9.53 -15.68
CA GLN A 166 8.54 8.89 -16.37
C GLN A 166 7.26 8.96 -15.53
N ARG A 167 6.11 8.87 -16.21
CA ARG A 167 4.79 8.78 -15.58
C ARG A 167 4.14 7.46 -15.92
N TYR A 168 3.73 6.74 -14.89
CA TYR A 168 3.09 5.44 -14.97
C TYR A 168 1.62 5.59 -14.60
N GLU A 169 0.71 5.06 -15.42
CA GLU A 169 -0.72 4.99 -15.11
C GLU A 169 -1.24 3.57 -15.25
N PHE A 170 -1.89 3.07 -14.20
CA PHE A 170 -2.46 1.72 -14.19
C PHE A 170 -3.71 1.68 -13.29
N SER A 171 -4.47 0.59 -13.36
CA SER A 171 -5.71 0.43 -12.60
C SER A 171 -5.85 -1.02 -12.15
N PRO A 172 -5.44 -1.34 -10.92
CA PRO A 172 -5.56 -2.69 -10.39
C PRO A 172 -7.03 -3.14 -10.32
N GLN A 173 -7.24 -4.44 -10.49
CA GLN A 173 -8.54 -5.08 -10.29
C GLN A 173 -8.44 -6.03 -9.11
N PHE A 174 -9.49 -6.14 -8.31
CA PHE A 174 -9.46 -7.05 -7.17
C PHE A 174 -10.80 -7.67 -6.86
N ARG A 175 -10.75 -8.78 -6.13
CA ARG A 175 -11.88 -9.43 -5.45
C ARG A 175 -11.40 -9.79 -4.05
N ALA A 176 -12.17 -9.45 -3.04
CA ALA A 176 -11.76 -9.64 -1.65
C ALA A 176 -12.96 -9.93 -0.74
N LYS A 177 -12.67 -10.60 0.38
CA LYS A 177 -13.58 -10.68 1.53
C LYS A 177 -13.10 -9.69 2.57
N LEU A 178 -13.98 -8.84 3.09
CA LEU A 178 -13.66 -7.87 4.14
C LEU A 178 -14.34 -8.26 5.44
N ILE A 179 -13.59 -8.16 6.53
CA ILE A 179 -14.04 -8.35 7.90
C ILE A 179 -13.71 -7.06 8.66
N LYS A 180 -14.66 -6.51 9.42
CA LYS A 180 -14.41 -5.34 10.26
C LYS A 180 -13.27 -5.60 11.24
N LEU A 181 -12.27 -4.72 11.24
CA LEU A 181 -11.17 -4.75 12.21
C LEU A 181 -11.65 -4.15 13.54
N LYS A 182 -11.28 -4.76 14.67
CA LYS A 182 -11.71 -4.31 16.00
C LYS A 182 -10.89 -3.11 16.46
N LYS A 183 -9.57 -3.23 16.36
CA LYS A 183 -8.61 -2.24 16.84
C LYS A 183 -7.31 -2.36 16.04
N PHE A 184 -6.57 -1.26 15.95
CA PHE A 184 -5.19 -1.25 15.50
C PHE A 184 -4.43 -0.16 16.25
N GLU A 185 -3.14 -0.40 16.52
CA GLU A 185 -2.26 0.50 17.26
C GLU A 185 -0.90 0.54 16.59
N TRP A 186 -0.28 1.72 16.62
CA TRP A 186 1.05 1.97 16.12
C TRP A 186 2.01 2.20 17.28
N GLU A 187 3.16 1.56 17.22
CA GLU A 187 4.35 1.95 17.95
C GLU A 187 5.33 2.47 16.89
N ASN A 188 5.29 3.78 16.64
CA ASN A 188 6.11 4.43 15.62
C ASN A 188 6.91 5.58 16.23
N HIS A 189 8.17 5.30 16.57
CA HIS A 189 9.14 6.31 17.02
C HIS A 189 10.11 6.69 15.89
N THR A 190 9.70 6.50 14.64
CA THR A 190 10.58 6.59 13.47
C THR A 190 10.11 7.65 12.49
N THR A 191 10.97 7.94 11.52
CA THR A 191 10.64 8.75 10.34
C THR A 191 10.30 7.89 9.12
N LEU A 192 10.21 6.56 9.26
CA LEU A 192 9.96 5.63 8.15
C LEU A 192 8.59 5.85 7.51
N PHE A 193 7.61 6.19 8.32
CA PHE A 193 6.21 6.33 7.94
C PHE A 193 5.55 7.42 8.77
N PRO A 194 4.51 8.12 8.27
CA PRO A 194 3.78 9.08 9.09
C PRO A 194 3.25 8.41 10.36
N ASP A 195 3.29 9.12 11.49
CA ASP A 195 2.71 8.62 12.73
C ASP A 195 1.17 8.70 12.66
N PHE A 196 0.56 7.64 12.13
CA PHE A 196 -0.88 7.51 12.04
C PHE A 196 -1.58 7.36 13.40
N GLY A 197 -0.85 7.23 14.51
CA GLY A 197 -1.42 7.39 15.86
C GLY A 197 -1.96 8.80 16.12
N GLN A 198 -1.44 9.81 15.40
CA GLN A 198 -1.90 11.20 15.47
C GLN A 198 -3.06 11.51 14.48
N ALA A 199 -3.43 10.56 13.63
CA ALA A 199 -4.51 10.72 12.65
C ALA A 199 -5.84 10.17 13.17
N LYS A 200 -6.96 10.66 12.63
CA LYS A 200 -8.28 10.13 13.00
C LYS A 200 -8.50 8.78 12.30
N ALA A 201 -8.48 7.70 13.07
CA ALA A 201 -8.87 6.37 12.63
C ALA A 201 -10.32 6.34 12.10
N LEU A 202 -10.53 5.69 10.96
CA LEU A 202 -11.84 5.39 10.39
C LEU A 202 -12.08 3.88 10.40
N GLN A 203 -13.26 3.45 9.96
CA GLN A 203 -13.60 2.04 9.85
C GLN A 203 -12.56 1.31 8.98
N SER A 204 -11.90 0.33 9.58
CA SER A 204 -10.80 -0.44 8.98
C SER A 204 -11.15 -1.91 8.89
N PHE A 205 -10.41 -2.66 8.07
CA PHE A 205 -10.79 -4.02 7.68
C PHE A 205 -9.60 -4.97 7.71
N TYR A 206 -9.87 -6.20 8.14
CA TYR A 206 -9.05 -7.36 7.83
C TYR A 206 -9.59 -8.03 6.56
N VAL A 207 -8.69 -8.50 5.72
CA VAL A 207 -8.94 -9.11 4.42
C VAL A 207 -8.34 -10.51 4.45
N PRO A 208 -9.07 -11.55 4.89
CA PRO A 208 -8.53 -12.90 5.02
C PRO A 208 -8.10 -13.53 3.68
N SER A 209 -8.69 -13.05 2.58
CA SER A 209 -8.31 -13.48 1.24
C SER A 209 -8.67 -12.41 0.23
N PHE A 210 -7.75 -12.16 -0.68
CA PHE A 210 -7.99 -11.38 -1.88
C PHE A 210 -7.33 -12.00 -3.10
N GLN A 211 -7.86 -11.67 -4.26
CA GLN A 211 -7.22 -11.79 -5.56
C GLN A 211 -7.04 -10.39 -6.11
N LEU A 212 -5.84 -10.09 -6.59
CA LEU A 212 -5.46 -8.79 -7.12
C LEU A 212 -4.76 -8.99 -8.47
N VAL A 213 -5.15 -8.20 -9.46
CA VAL A 213 -4.54 -8.16 -10.78
C VAL A 213 -3.89 -6.80 -10.96
N PHE A 214 -2.58 -6.80 -11.13
CA PHE A 214 -1.78 -5.63 -11.47
C PHE A 214 -1.54 -5.62 -12.98
N PRO A 215 -2.23 -4.74 -13.75
CA PRO A 215 -2.09 -4.71 -15.19
C PRO A 215 -0.77 -4.05 -15.60
N GLU A 216 -0.44 -4.15 -16.88
CA GLU A 216 0.64 -3.34 -17.47
C GLU A 216 0.34 -1.84 -17.30
N ALA A 217 1.37 -1.07 -16.95
CA ALA A 217 1.25 0.38 -16.83
C ALA A 217 1.37 1.06 -18.19
N LYS A 218 0.54 2.09 -18.40
CA LYS A 218 0.75 3.04 -19.50
C LYS A 218 1.85 3.99 -19.09
N VAL A 219 2.99 3.90 -19.76
CA VAL A 219 4.17 4.72 -19.48
C VAL A 219 4.24 5.89 -20.45
N ARG A 220 4.49 7.09 -19.93
CA ARG A 220 4.72 8.31 -20.73
C ARG A 220 5.99 8.98 -20.23
N VAL A 221 6.90 9.27 -21.16
CA VAL A 221 8.05 10.15 -20.88
C VAL A 221 7.52 11.56 -20.64
N LYS A 222 8.03 12.20 -19.60
CA LYS A 222 7.64 13.58 -19.25
C LYS A 222 8.41 14.58 -20.10
#